data_AF-A0A7C1AXU6-F1
#
_entry.id   AF-A0A7C1AXU6-F1
#
_cell.length_a   1.000
_cell.length_b   1.000
_cell.length_c   1.000
_cell.angle_alpha   90.00
_cell.angle_beta   90.00
_cell.angle_gamma   90.00
#
_symmetry.space_group_name_H-M   'P 1'
#
loop_
_entity.id
_entity.type
_entity.pdbx_description
1 polymer ?
#
loop_
_entity_poly.entity_id
_entity_poly.type
_entity_poly.pdbx_seq_one_letter_code
_entity_poly.pdbx_strand_id
1 'polypeptide(L)'
;SYEEIKKIKEAVHENSLWNFVESRIRNHPRLYYAYKKIKEYSDFIRKLDPFIKNTPLFYTGEETELRPIVKEAKERLKRVSAKKDTKNSLFNYPKALSFTFPFNVEMESNLDFDLNEEYLEVILDFQFGKGTGKRFLKNTTAKRSKTGRIRYIYGKDLLATLRARDNLFTLTSKGAKRLHRILRYPKYRVMASEEAVPFVRKGKDLLSKFAVSWDPELRAYEEVLIIDPDDTLIGTGTLMLSPAELECFERGVAVKNRTTINL
;
A
#
# COMPACT_ATOMS: atom_id res chain seq x y z
N SER A 1 -18.25 -26.66 -8.18
CA SER A 1 -18.74 -27.18 -6.88
C SER A 1 -18.94 -26.02 -5.92
N TYR A 2 -19.90 -26.12 -5.00
CA TYR A 2 -20.11 -25.15 -3.90
C TYR A 2 -18.84 -24.95 -3.06
N GLU A 3 -18.08 -26.03 -2.84
CA GLU A 3 -16.81 -25.99 -2.12
C GLU A 3 -15.77 -25.09 -2.81
N GLU A 4 -15.74 -25.09 -4.14
CA GLU A 4 -14.81 -24.26 -4.91
C GLU A 4 -15.16 -22.77 -4.77
N ILE A 5 -16.46 -22.42 -4.75
CA ILE A 5 -16.90 -21.05 -4.51
C ILE A 5 -16.48 -20.59 -3.11
N LYS A 6 -16.55 -21.48 -2.10
CA LYS A 6 -16.09 -21.16 -0.74
C LYS A 6 -14.59 -20.84 -0.73
N LYS A 7 -13.76 -21.66 -1.38
CA LYS A 7 -12.32 -21.44 -1.53
C LYS A 7 -11.99 -20.13 -2.25
N ILE A 8 -12.75 -19.79 -3.30
CA ILE A 8 -12.59 -18.51 -4.01
C ILE A 8 -12.89 -17.33 -3.07
N LYS A 9 -14.00 -17.36 -2.33
CA LYS A 9 -14.37 -16.29 -1.40
C LYS A 9 -13.34 -16.10 -0.28
N GLU A 10 -12.84 -17.21 0.25
CA GLU A 10 -11.76 -17.22 1.24
C GLU A 10 -10.48 -16.60 0.68
N ALA A 11 -10.06 -17.00 -0.52
CA ALA A 11 -8.89 -16.42 -1.18
C ALA A 11 -9.05 -14.92 -1.50
N VAL A 12 -10.26 -14.45 -1.80
CA VAL A 12 -10.57 -13.02 -1.95
C VAL A 12 -10.41 -12.31 -0.59
N HIS A 13 -11.00 -12.86 0.47
CA HIS A 13 -10.94 -12.29 1.82
C HIS A 13 -9.49 -12.19 2.35
N GLU A 14 -8.67 -13.19 2.09
CA GLU A 14 -7.26 -13.24 2.50
C GLU A 14 -6.32 -12.47 1.55
N ASN A 15 -6.84 -11.90 0.47
CA ASN A 15 -6.07 -11.28 -0.62
C ASN A 15 -5.04 -12.24 -1.26
N SER A 16 -5.36 -13.53 -1.34
CA SER A 16 -4.52 -14.59 -1.90
C SER A 16 -5.05 -15.16 -3.22
N LEU A 17 -6.06 -14.52 -3.83
CA LEU A 17 -6.72 -15.01 -5.05
C LEU A 17 -5.75 -15.38 -6.19
N TRP A 18 -4.69 -14.60 -6.40
CA TRP A 18 -3.70 -14.94 -7.44
C TRP A 18 -2.96 -16.25 -7.16
N ASN A 19 -2.65 -16.55 -5.89
CA ASN A 19 -2.05 -17.84 -5.51
C ASN A 19 -3.03 -18.98 -5.81
N PHE A 20 -4.31 -18.75 -5.49
CA PHE A 20 -5.37 -19.72 -5.78
C PHE A 20 -5.52 -19.95 -7.29
N VAL A 21 -5.59 -18.89 -8.10
CA VAL A 21 -5.70 -18.98 -9.56
C VAL A 21 -4.51 -19.75 -10.12
N GLU A 22 -3.28 -19.39 -9.77
CA GLU A 22 -2.08 -20.08 -10.25
C GLU A 22 -2.01 -21.56 -9.81
N SER A 23 -2.57 -21.92 -8.66
CA SER A 23 -2.72 -23.33 -8.28
C SER A 23 -3.65 -24.12 -9.21
N ARG A 24 -4.57 -23.43 -9.91
CA ARG A 24 -5.58 -24.04 -10.80
C ARG A 24 -5.17 -24.05 -12.27
N ILE A 25 -4.33 -23.12 -12.72
CA ILE A 25 -4.00 -23.00 -14.15
C ILE A 25 -3.28 -24.24 -14.71
N ARG A 26 -2.65 -25.04 -13.85
CA ARG A 26 -1.94 -26.28 -14.21
C ARG A 26 -2.87 -27.47 -14.46
N ASN A 27 -4.16 -27.38 -14.10
CA ASN A 27 -5.11 -28.48 -14.28
C ASN A 27 -5.45 -28.76 -15.75
N HIS A 28 -5.26 -27.80 -16.66
CA HIS A 28 -5.53 -28.00 -18.08
C HIS A 28 -4.76 -27.00 -18.96
N PRO A 29 -4.20 -27.40 -20.12
CA PRO A 29 -3.44 -26.50 -21.01
C PRO A 29 -4.20 -25.23 -21.43
N ARG A 30 -5.50 -25.32 -21.67
CA ARG A 30 -6.35 -24.15 -21.99
C ARG A 30 -6.47 -23.15 -20.84
N LEU A 31 -6.43 -23.59 -19.58
CA LEU A 31 -6.45 -22.68 -18.43
C LEU A 31 -5.14 -21.92 -18.32
N TYR A 32 -4.02 -22.62 -18.51
CA TYR A 32 -2.71 -21.99 -18.59
C TYR A 32 -2.62 -20.97 -19.74
N TYR A 33 -3.15 -21.31 -20.92
CA TYR A 33 -3.25 -20.38 -22.04
C TYR A 33 -4.12 -19.15 -21.70
N ALA A 34 -5.29 -19.36 -21.08
CA ALA A 34 -6.17 -18.28 -20.65
C ALA A 34 -5.48 -17.36 -19.62
N TYR A 35 -4.70 -17.92 -18.70
CA TYR A 35 -3.91 -17.12 -17.76
C TYR A 35 -2.89 -16.23 -18.47
N LYS A 36 -2.18 -16.75 -19.48
CA LYS A 36 -1.24 -15.94 -20.28
C LYS A 36 -1.91 -14.77 -21.00
N LYS A 37 -3.22 -14.86 -21.28
CA LYS A 37 -4.01 -13.77 -21.88
C LYS A 37 -4.32 -12.63 -20.90
N ILE A 38 -4.21 -12.85 -19.59
CA ILE A 38 -4.40 -11.80 -18.56
C ILE A 38 -3.47 -10.60 -18.77
N LYS A 39 -2.27 -10.82 -19.33
CA LYS A 39 -1.32 -9.74 -19.62
C LYS A 39 -1.91 -8.64 -20.52
N GLU A 40 -2.84 -9.01 -21.42
CA GLU A 40 -3.52 -8.10 -22.35
C GLU A 40 -4.45 -7.13 -21.59
N TYR A 41 -4.89 -7.51 -20.39
CA TYR A 41 -5.77 -6.74 -19.50
C TYR A 41 -5.04 -6.21 -18.26
N SER A 42 -3.71 -6.30 -18.22
CA SER A 42 -2.89 -5.96 -17.05
C SER A 42 -3.16 -4.55 -16.54
N ASP A 43 -3.30 -3.57 -17.43
CA ASP A 43 -3.55 -2.18 -17.03
C ASP A 43 -4.93 -1.93 -16.45
N PHE A 44 -5.94 -2.66 -16.91
CA PHE A 44 -7.28 -2.62 -16.32
C PHE A 44 -7.26 -3.23 -14.93
N ILE A 45 -6.74 -4.46 -14.81
CA ILE A 45 -6.74 -5.20 -13.54
C ILE A 45 -5.88 -4.47 -12.49
N ARG A 46 -4.75 -3.86 -12.90
CA ARG A 46 -3.87 -3.09 -12.00
C ARG A 46 -4.57 -1.91 -11.31
N LYS A 47 -5.60 -1.32 -11.93
CA LYS A 47 -6.37 -0.23 -11.31
C LYS A 47 -7.21 -0.73 -10.14
N LEU A 48 -7.67 -1.97 -10.21
CA LEU A 48 -8.56 -2.60 -9.22
C LEU A 48 -7.79 -3.42 -8.18
N ASP A 49 -6.70 -4.07 -8.57
CA ASP A 49 -5.92 -4.94 -7.70
C ASP A 49 -5.31 -4.15 -6.54
N PRO A 50 -5.55 -4.55 -5.27
CA PRO A 50 -4.92 -3.89 -4.13
C PRO A 50 -3.41 -4.03 -4.18
N PHE A 51 -2.71 -2.91 -3.97
CA PHE A 51 -1.25 -2.91 -3.91
C PHE A 51 -0.73 -3.59 -2.65
N ILE A 52 -1.37 -3.36 -1.50
CA ILE A 52 -0.97 -3.96 -0.23
C ILE A 52 -1.84 -5.19 0.01
N LYS A 53 -1.23 -6.34 0.29
CA LYS A 53 -1.96 -7.60 0.54
C LYS A 53 -1.61 -8.15 1.92
N ASN A 54 -2.51 -8.98 2.47
CA ASN A 54 -2.29 -9.64 3.75
C ASN A 54 -1.34 -10.84 3.66
N THR A 55 -1.18 -11.39 2.45
CA THR A 55 -0.33 -12.54 2.17
C THR A 55 0.95 -12.12 1.43
N PRO A 56 2.08 -12.82 1.67
CA PRO A 56 3.30 -12.62 0.88
C PRO A 56 3.07 -12.87 -0.61
N LEU A 57 3.90 -12.24 -1.45
CA LEU A 57 3.95 -12.57 -2.86
C LEU A 57 4.79 -13.85 -3.03
N PHE A 58 4.14 -14.95 -3.37
CA PHE A 58 4.83 -16.20 -3.70
C PHE A 58 5.21 -16.24 -5.17
N TYR A 59 6.46 -16.62 -5.46
CA TYR A 59 6.88 -17.00 -6.79
C TYR A 59 6.49 -18.46 -7.06
N THR A 60 5.54 -18.68 -7.96
CA THR A 60 5.02 -20.03 -8.31
C THR A 60 5.54 -20.51 -9.67
N GLY A 61 6.19 -19.63 -10.44
CA GLY A 61 6.63 -19.83 -11.81
C GLY A 61 6.67 -18.52 -12.59
N GLU A 62 7.12 -18.57 -13.85
CA GLU A 62 7.27 -17.40 -14.74
C GLU A 62 5.96 -16.61 -14.90
N GLU A 63 4.81 -17.29 -14.80
CA GLU A 63 3.49 -16.68 -14.85
C GLU A 63 3.24 -15.64 -13.73
N THR A 64 3.98 -15.73 -12.62
CA THR A 64 3.91 -14.76 -11.51
C THR A 64 4.29 -13.36 -11.99
N GLU A 65 5.17 -13.25 -12.99
CA GLU A 65 5.58 -11.96 -13.58
C GLU A 65 4.40 -11.21 -14.23
N LEU A 66 3.34 -11.94 -14.62
CA LEU A 66 2.15 -11.37 -15.23
C LEU A 66 1.19 -10.75 -14.20
N ARG A 67 1.38 -11.01 -12.91
CA ARG A 67 0.51 -10.46 -11.86
C ARG A 67 0.59 -8.92 -11.86
N PRO A 68 -0.54 -8.22 -11.71
CA PRO A 68 -0.58 -6.75 -11.69
C PRO A 68 0.38 -6.11 -10.67
N ILE A 69 0.54 -6.75 -9.51
CA ILE A 69 1.42 -6.29 -8.43
C ILE A 69 2.88 -6.16 -8.87
N VAL A 70 3.36 -7.02 -9.77
CA VAL A 70 4.75 -6.99 -10.25
C VAL A 70 4.99 -5.74 -11.08
N LYS A 71 4.07 -5.44 -12.01
CA LYS A 71 4.11 -4.21 -12.83
C LYS A 71 4.01 -2.97 -11.94
N GLU A 72 3.07 -2.94 -11.00
CA GLU A 72 2.88 -1.82 -10.09
C GLU A 72 4.12 -1.57 -9.21
N ALA A 73 4.73 -2.63 -8.65
CA ALA A 73 5.95 -2.50 -7.85
C ALA A 73 7.13 -1.98 -8.69
N LYS A 74 7.28 -2.44 -9.94
CA LYS A 74 8.30 -1.93 -10.87
C LYS A 74 8.11 -0.44 -11.20
N GLU A 75 6.86 0.01 -11.35
CA GLU A 75 6.55 1.44 -11.53
C GLU A 75 6.86 2.24 -10.27
N ARG A 76 6.48 1.75 -9.08
CA ARG A 76 6.77 2.42 -7.80
C ARG A 76 8.26 2.47 -7.49
N LEU A 77 9.05 1.49 -7.93
CA LEU A 77 10.52 1.54 -7.81
C LEU A 77 11.12 2.76 -8.53
N LYS A 78 10.46 3.34 -9.54
CA LYS A 78 10.92 4.58 -10.19
C LYS A 78 10.86 5.80 -9.25
N ARG A 79 10.11 5.72 -8.15
CA ARG A 79 10.05 6.74 -7.10
C ARG A 79 11.33 6.78 -6.26
N VAL A 80 12.10 5.70 -6.26
CA VAL A 80 13.29 5.53 -5.43
C VAL A 80 14.55 5.85 -6.23
N SER A 81 15.42 6.72 -5.68
CA SER A 81 16.70 7.06 -6.31
C SER A 81 17.87 6.16 -5.91
N ALA A 82 17.73 5.37 -4.84
CA ALA A 82 18.76 4.46 -4.37
C ALA A 82 19.13 3.41 -5.43
N LYS A 83 20.39 2.96 -5.39
CA LYS A 83 20.90 1.94 -6.30
C LYS A 83 20.17 0.62 -6.09
N LYS A 84 19.83 -0.06 -7.19
CA LYS A 84 19.26 -1.41 -7.19
C LYS A 84 20.39 -2.43 -7.11
N ASP A 85 20.86 -2.68 -5.89
CA ASP A 85 21.99 -3.55 -5.56
C ASP A 85 21.58 -4.97 -5.13
N THR A 86 20.27 -5.23 -5.07
CA THR A 86 19.70 -6.54 -4.70
C THR A 86 18.79 -7.05 -5.82
N LYS A 87 18.69 -8.37 -5.95
CA LYS A 87 17.85 -9.04 -6.93
C LYS A 87 17.18 -10.27 -6.31
N ASN A 88 15.94 -10.56 -6.73
CA ASN A 88 15.26 -11.84 -6.54
C ASN A 88 14.67 -12.30 -7.89
N SER A 89 13.88 -13.39 -7.89
CA SER A 89 13.25 -13.91 -9.12
C SER A 89 12.37 -12.91 -9.88
N LEU A 90 11.83 -11.87 -9.23
CA LEU A 90 10.85 -10.94 -9.84
C LEU A 90 11.37 -9.51 -10.01
N PHE A 91 12.35 -9.09 -9.21
CA PHE A 91 12.72 -7.69 -9.03
C PHE A 91 14.22 -7.47 -8.92
N ASN A 92 14.68 -6.35 -9.48
CA ASN A 92 15.94 -5.68 -9.11
C ASN A 92 15.56 -4.45 -8.27
N TYR A 93 16.06 -4.36 -7.03
CA TYR A 93 15.61 -3.37 -6.05
C TYR A 93 16.74 -2.99 -5.07
N PRO A 94 16.64 -1.85 -4.36
CA PRO A 94 17.61 -1.48 -3.32
C PRO A 94 17.48 -2.39 -2.10
N LYS A 95 18.59 -2.78 -1.48
CA LYS A 95 18.65 -3.61 -0.26
C LYS A 95 17.73 -3.14 0.86
N ALA A 96 17.46 -1.84 0.92
CA ALA A 96 16.50 -1.25 1.87
C ALA A 96 15.07 -1.79 1.78
N LEU A 97 14.67 -2.32 0.62
CA LEU A 97 13.33 -2.86 0.40
C LEU A 97 13.23 -4.38 0.58
N SER A 98 14.29 -5.10 0.98
CA SER A 98 14.29 -6.57 1.07
C SER A 98 13.19 -7.15 1.98
N PHE A 99 12.80 -6.42 3.03
CA PHE A 99 11.69 -6.83 3.90
C PHE A 99 10.35 -6.17 3.56
N THR A 100 10.34 -5.28 2.57
CA THR A 100 9.18 -4.50 2.17
C THR A 100 8.38 -5.26 1.13
N PHE A 101 7.08 -5.39 1.36
CA PHE A 101 6.19 -5.97 0.37
C PHE A 101 6.20 -5.13 -0.92
N PRO A 102 6.28 -5.73 -2.13
CA PRO A 102 6.26 -7.17 -2.42
C PRO A 102 7.65 -7.81 -2.66
N PHE A 103 8.76 -7.18 -2.25
CA PHE A 103 10.13 -7.66 -2.55
C PHE A 103 10.58 -8.82 -1.67
N ASN A 104 9.88 -9.07 -0.57
CA ASN A 104 10.15 -10.13 0.40
C ASN A 104 9.72 -11.54 -0.08
N VAL A 105 9.87 -11.82 -1.39
CA VAL A 105 9.46 -13.07 -2.07
C VAL A 105 10.31 -14.26 -1.62
N GLU A 106 11.62 -14.06 -1.57
CA GLU A 106 12.63 -15.05 -1.20
C GLU A 106 13.30 -14.51 0.07
N MET A 107 12.81 -14.93 1.23
CA MET A 107 13.44 -14.54 2.49
C MET A 107 14.62 -15.46 2.78
N GLU A 108 15.84 -15.02 2.49
CA GLU A 108 17.01 -15.58 3.16
C GLU A 108 16.96 -15.16 4.64
N SER A 109 16.97 -16.16 5.54
CA SER A 109 16.84 -15.97 6.99
C SER A 109 18.02 -15.22 7.64
N ASN A 110 19.12 -15.03 6.90
CA ASN A 110 20.41 -14.58 7.44
C ASN A 110 20.80 -13.15 7.02
N LEU A 111 19.86 -12.35 6.49
CA LEU A 111 20.09 -10.92 6.28
C LEU A 111 20.17 -10.23 7.65
N ASP A 112 21.38 -10.17 8.21
CA ASP A 112 21.71 -9.34 9.36
C ASP A 112 21.54 -7.88 8.93
N PHE A 113 20.59 -7.19 9.54
CA PHE A 113 20.04 -5.98 8.95
C PHE A 113 19.99 -4.86 9.97
N ASP A 114 21.06 -4.07 9.95
CA ASP A 114 21.10 -2.82 10.66
C ASP A 114 20.37 -1.75 9.84
N LEU A 115 19.03 -1.72 9.96
CA LEU A 115 18.20 -0.65 9.39
C LEU A 115 18.79 0.69 9.84
N ASN A 116 19.33 1.47 8.91
CA ASN A 116 19.77 2.84 9.16
C ASN A 116 18.75 3.84 8.60
N GLU A 117 18.98 5.13 8.80
CA GLU A 117 18.05 6.18 8.36
C GLU A 117 17.85 6.21 6.84
N GLU A 118 18.89 5.93 6.06
CA GLU A 118 18.85 5.86 4.59
C GLU A 118 17.83 4.81 4.10
N TYR A 119 17.70 3.69 4.82
CA TYR A 119 16.75 2.65 4.45
C TYR A 119 15.30 3.08 4.69
N LEU A 120 15.06 3.85 5.75
CA LEU A 120 13.76 4.42 6.03
C LEU A 120 13.38 5.45 4.97
N GLU A 121 14.34 6.25 4.47
CA GLU A 121 14.11 7.16 3.36
C GLU A 121 13.65 6.41 2.11
N VAL A 122 14.32 5.31 1.76
CA VAL A 122 13.97 4.48 0.60
C VAL A 122 12.56 3.89 0.73
N ILE A 123 12.19 3.38 1.91
CA ILE A 123 10.84 2.84 2.14
C ILE A 123 9.78 3.94 2.02
N LEU A 124 10.03 5.12 2.59
CA LEU A 124 9.12 6.27 2.47
C LEU A 124 8.98 6.75 1.03
N ASP A 125 10.06 6.81 0.28
CA ASP A 125 10.04 7.20 -1.14
C ASP A 125 9.30 6.18 -2.00
N PHE A 126 9.49 4.89 -1.74
CA PHE A 126 8.75 3.83 -2.37
C PHE A 126 7.25 3.94 -2.07
N GLN A 127 6.91 4.12 -0.79
CA GLN A 127 5.54 4.14 -0.33
C GLN A 127 4.79 5.40 -0.74
N PHE A 128 5.36 6.60 -0.57
CA PHE A 128 4.66 7.88 -0.68
C PHE A 128 5.14 8.76 -1.84
N GLY A 129 6.21 8.37 -2.53
CA GLY A 129 6.76 9.11 -3.68
C GLY A 129 8.11 9.75 -3.41
N LYS A 130 8.82 10.02 -4.51
CA LYS A 130 10.21 10.49 -4.53
C LYS A 130 10.44 11.72 -3.65
N GLY A 131 11.49 11.68 -2.83
CA GLY A 131 11.91 12.78 -1.97
C GLY A 131 11.06 12.98 -0.72
N THR A 132 10.10 12.10 -0.46
CA THR A 132 9.29 12.13 0.76
C THR A 132 10.13 11.72 1.97
N GLY A 133 10.96 10.69 1.84
CA GLY A 133 11.79 10.13 2.90
C GLY A 133 12.63 11.19 3.60
N LYS A 134 13.52 11.83 2.85
CA LYS A 134 14.40 12.91 3.34
C LYS A 134 13.63 14.04 4.03
N ARG A 135 12.47 14.44 3.49
CA ARG A 135 11.66 15.53 4.06
C ARG A 135 10.93 15.10 5.33
N PHE A 136 10.42 13.87 5.36
CA PHE A 136 9.64 13.34 6.47
C PHE A 136 10.52 13.02 7.69
N LEU A 137 11.72 12.46 7.44
CA LEU A 137 12.68 12.08 8.48
C LEU A 137 13.50 13.25 9.05
N LYS A 138 13.39 14.45 8.47
CA LYS A 138 14.05 15.64 9.03
C LYS A 138 13.70 15.83 10.51
N ASN A 139 14.74 15.93 11.34
CA ASN A 139 14.65 16.06 12.80
C ASN A 139 13.79 14.95 13.43
N THR A 140 14.08 13.70 13.06
CA THR A 140 13.41 12.52 13.65
C THR A 140 14.41 11.58 14.31
N THR A 141 13.88 10.64 15.10
CA THR A 141 14.64 9.57 15.72
C THR A 141 13.89 8.27 15.53
N ALA A 142 14.60 7.26 15.03
CA ALA A 142 14.07 5.91 14.88
C ALA A 142 14.30 5.11 16.18
N LYS A 143 13.26 4.43 16.66
CA LYS A 143 13.33 3.52 17.81
C LYS A 143 13.03 2.08 17.40
N ARG A 144 13.73 1.16 18.06
CA ARG A 144 13.57 -0.29 17.88
C ARG A 144 12.48 -0.83 18.81
N SER A 145 11.84 -1.91 18.37
CA SER A 145 10.97 -2.73 19.22
C SER A 145 11.77 -3.71 20.07
N LYS A 146 11.07 -4.48 20.92
CA LYS A 146 11.66 -5.54 21.76
C LYS A 146 12.47 -6.56 20.96
N THR A 147 12.12 -6.80 19.69
CA THR A 147 12.82 -7.76 18.81
C THR A 147 14.03 -7.15 18.10
N GLY A 148 14.46 -5.94 18.47
CA GLY A 148 15.62 -5.26 17.87
C GLY A 148 15.36 -4.60 16.51
N ARG A 149 14.19 -4.81 15.89
CA ARG A 149 13.82 -4.17 14.61
C ARG A 149 13.36 -2.73 14.80
N ILE A 150 13.78 -1.81 13.92
CA ILE A 150 13.23 -0.44 13.88
C ILE A 150 11.73 -0.51 13.60
N ARG A 151 10.96 0.20 14.41
CA ARG A 151 9.49 0.22 14.31
C ARG A 151 8.89 1.61 14.41
N TYR A 152 9.49 2.52 15.15
CA TYR A 152 8.82 3.76 15.52
C TYR A 152 9.65 4.96 15.09
N ILE A 153 9.02 5.91 14.40
CA ILE A 153 9.65 7.16 13.98
C ILE A 153 9.07 8.30 14.80
N TYR A 154 9.92 8.92 15.62
CA TYR A 154 9.55 10.03 16.49
C TYR A 154 10.08 11.35 15.95
N GLY A 155 9.25 12.40 15.98
CA GLY A 155 9.73 13.78 16.06
C GLY A 155 9.68 14.20 17.53
N LYS A 156 8.93 15.28 17.83
CA LYS A 156 8.48 15.55 19.21
C LYS A 156 7.51 14.46 19.72
N ASP A 157 6.63 14.02 18.83
CA ASP A 157 5.65 12.96 19.06
C ASP A 157 5.92 11.77 18.11
N LEU A 158 5.27 10.63 18.34
CA LEU A 158 5.27 9.53 17.38
C LEU A 158 4.64 9.99 16.06
N LEU A 159 5.37 9.86 14.95
CA LEU A 159 4.91 10.25 13.61
C LEU A 159 4.40 9.05 12.82
N ALA A 160 5.15 7.96 12.80
CA ALA A 160 4.81 6.79 12.02
C ALA A 160 5.35 5.50 12.65
N THR A 161 4.71 4.39 12.33
CA THR A 161 5.13 3.06 12.73
C THR A 161 5.34 2.19 11.49
N LEU A 162 6.47 1.49 11.42
CA LEU A 162 6.80 0.52 10.37
C LEU A 162 6.16 -0.83 10.69
N ARG A 163 5.19 -1.27 9.88
CA ARG A 163 4.39 -2.48 10.15
C ARG A 163 5.22 -3.76 10.07
N ALA A 164 4.91 -4.72 10.95
CA ALA A 164 5.62 -6.00 10.99
C ALA A 164 5.42 -6.86 9.75
N ARG A 165 4.22 -6.81 9.19
CA ARG A 165 3.78 -7.66 8.09
C ARG A 165 4.42 -7.31 6.75
N ASP A 166 4.40 -6.04 6.39
CA ASP A 166 4.74 -5.57 5.04
C ASP A 166 5.87 -4.53 5.00
N ASN A 167 6.40 -4.15 6.17
CA ASN A 167 7.47 -3.16 6.31
C ASN A 167 7.15 -1.82 5.63
N LEU A 168 5.86 -1.44 5.63
CA LEU A 168 5.38 -0.13 5.21
C LEU A 168 4.94 0.69 6.43
N PHE A 169 4.90 2.01 6.28
CA PHE A 169 4.53 2.94 7.33
C PHE A 169 3.01 3.08 7.49
N THR A 170 2.59 3.15 8.74
CA THR A 170 1.26 3.61 9.19
C THR A 170 1.44 4.94 9.92
N LEU A 171 0.55 5.89 9.65
CA LEU A 171 0.70 7.26 10.14
C LEU A 171 -0.08 7.48 11.45
N THR A 172 0.49 8.27 12.36
CA THR A 172 -0.28 8.91 13.44
C THR A 172 -0.89 10.22 12.91
N SER A 173 -1.71 10.89 13.73
CA SER A 173 -2.24 12.22 13.38
C SER A 173 -1.12 13.25 13.13
N LYS A 174 -0.04 13.20 13.92
CA LYS A 174 1.13 14.08 13.74
C LYS A 174 1.93 13.73 12.49
N GLY A 175 2.09 12.44 12.18
CA GLY A 175 2.71 11.99 10.94
C GLY A 175 1.91 12.38 9.70
N ALA A 176 0.59 12.23 9.75
CA ALA A 176 -0.30 12.64 8.67
C ALA A 176 -0.24 14.15 8.42
N LYS A 177 -0.26 14.99 9.47
CA LYS A 177 -0.03 16.44 9.35
C LYS A 177 1.30 16.75 8.66
N ARG A 178 2.36 16.03 9.01
CA ARG A 178 3.68 16.21 8.39
C ARG A 178 3.68 15.79 6.91
N LEU A 179 3.10 14.62 6.60
CA LEU A 179 3.04 14.11 5.24
C LEU A 179 2.18 15.01 4.33
N HIS A 180 1.05 15.49 4.82
CA HIS A 180 0.18 16.44 4.12
C HIS A 180 0.93 17.69 3.65
N ARG A 181 1.81 18.25 4.49
CA ARG A 181 2.66 19.41 4.13
C ARG A 181 3.75 19.08 3.10
N ILE A 182 4.21 17.84 3.05
CA ILE A 182 5.29 17.40 2.15
C ILE A 182 4.76 17.15 0.74
N LEU A 183 3.61 16.47 0.67
CA LEU A 183 3.00 16.02 -0.57
C LEU A 183 2.06 17.10 -1.11
N ARG A 184 2.22 17.47 -2.39
CA ARG A 184 1.31 18.40 -3.06
C ARG A 184 -0.02 17.71 -3.38
N TYR A 185 -1.12 18.45 -3.28
CA TYR A 185 -2.42 18.01 -3.81
C TYR A 185 -2.27 17.56 -5.29
N PRO A 186 -2.92 16.46 -5.72
CA PRO A 186 -3.85 15.62 -4.94
C PRO A 186 -3.19 14.46 -4.18
N LYS A 187 -1.85 14.34 -4.14
CA LYS A 187 -1.17 13.10 -3.72
C LYS A 187 -1.62 12.57 -2.36
N TYR A 188 -2.06 11.31 -2.34
CA TYR A 188 -2.56 10.59 -1.16
C TYR A 188 -3.81 11.18 -0.50
N ARG A 189 -4.52 12.12 -1.15
CA ARG A 189 -5.76 12.70 -0.61
C ARG A 189 -6.98 11.88 -1.00
N VAL A 190 -7.96 11.84 -0.10
CA VAL A 190 -9.36 11.56 -0.38
C VAL A 190 -10.19 12.67 0.27
N MET A 191 -10.93 13.40 -0.55
CA MET A 191 -11.75 14.53 -0.13
C MET A 191 -13.12 14.06 0.32
N ALA A 192 -13.49 14.45 1.54
CA ALA A 192 -14.84 14.31 2.06
C ALA A 192 -15.69 15.52 1.61
N SER A 193 -16.94 15.25 1.24
CA SER A 193 -17.97 16.29 1.09
C SER A 193 -18.16 17.08 2.39
N GLU A 194 -18.61 18.33 2.29
CA GLU A 194 -18.89 19.20 3.45
C GLU A 194 -19.80 18.52 4.49
N GLU A 195 -20.81 17.78 4.03
CA GLU A 195 -21.74 17.03 4.89
C GLU A 195 -21.02 15.97 5.75
N ALA A 196 -20.00 15.31 5.20
CA ALA A 196 -19.29 14.24 5.89
C ALA A 196 -18.19 14.74 6.83
N VAL A 197 -17.68 15.97 6.65
CA VAL A 197 -16.57 16.54 7.44
C VAL A 197 -16.82 16.42 8.96
N PRO A 198 -17.99 16.80 9.52
CA PRO A 198 -18.22 16.70 10.96
C PRO A 198 -18.15 15.26 11.49
N PHE A 199 -18.53 14.27 10.68
CA PHE A 199 -18.52 12.85 11.07
C PHE A 199 -17.10 12.28 11.03
N VAL A 200 -16.34 12.61 9.99
CA VAL A 200 -14.93 12.21 9.89
C VAL A 200 -14.12 12.81 11.03
N ARG A 201 -14.33 14.09 11.38
CA ARG A 201 -13.68 14.75 12.53
C ARG A 201 -14.06 14.11 13.88
N LYS A 202 -15.20 13.44 13.99
CA LYS A 202 -15.61 12.62 15.15
C LYS A 202 -15.06 11.18 15.12
N GLY A 203 -14.21 10.85 14.14
CA GLY A 203 -13.56 9.55 14.02
C GLY A 203 -14.40 8.50 13.31
N LYS A 204 -15.48 8.90 12.62
CA LYS A 204 -16.24 7.97 11.76
C LYS A 204 -15.50 7.73 10.45
N ASP A 205 -15.80 6.59 9.84
CA ASP A 205 -15.33 6.22 8.51
C ASP A 205 -15.93 7.16 7.44
N LEU A 206 -15.19 7.39 6.36
CA LEU A 206 -15.71 8.10 5.19
C LEU A 206 -16.44 7.09 4.29
N LEU A 207 -17.74 7.28 4.10
CA LEU A 207 -18.55 6.44 3.21
C LEU A 207 -18.36 6.84 1.74
N SER A 208 -18.53 5.88 0.83
CA SER A 208 -18.24 6.06 -0.60
C SER A 208 -19.01 7.22 -1.24
N LYS A 209 -20.32 7.32 -0.99
CA LYS A 209 -21.16 8.43 -1.50
C LYS A 209 -20.71 9.83 -1.05
N PHE A 210 -19.89 9.92 0.00
CA PHE A 210 -19.41 11.18 0.54
C PHE A 210 -17.95 11.47 0.22
N ALA A 211 -17.24 10.54 -0.44
CA ALA A 211 -15.94 10.81 -1.03
C ALA A 211 -16.16 11.47 -2.38
N VAL A 212 -15.65 12.69 -2.58
CA VAL A 212 -15.99 13.53 -3.76
C VAL A 212 -14.82 13.77 -4.70
N SER A 213 -13.59 13.53 -4.25
CA SER A 213 -12.37 13.62 -5.06
C SER A 213 -11.27 12.79 -4.42
N TRP A 214 -10.33 12.27 -5.19
CA TRP A 214 -9.21 11.48 -4.70
C TRP A 214 -7.99 11.55 -5.63
N ASP A 215 -6.83 11.14 -5.13
CA ASP A 215 -5.67 10.88 -5.97
C ASP A 215 -5.92 9.67 -6.89
N PRO A 216 -5.90 9.83 -8.24
CA PRO A 216 -6.16 8.74 -9.18
C PRO A 216 -5.04 7.68 -9.20
N GLU A 217 -3.87 7.97 -8.62
CA GLU A 217 -2.78 7.00 -8.52
C GLU A 217 -2.88 6.06 -7.32
N LEU A 218 -3.83 6.29 -6.40
CA LEU A 218 -4.03 5.43 -5.25
C LEU A 218 -4.48 4.01 -5.63
N ARG A 219 -4.24 3.07 -4.73
CA ARG A 219 -4.76 1.70 -4.76
C ARG A 219 -5.44 1.37 -3.45
N ALA A 220 -6.36 0.41 -3.52
CA ALA A 220 -7.01 -0.11 -2.31
C ALA A 220 -5.95 -0.59 -1.29
N TYR A 221 -6.28 -0.37 -0.02
CA TYR A 221 -5.52 -0.65 1.19
C TYR A 221 -4.29 0.23 1.46
N GLU A 222 -4.07 1.27 0.67
CA GLU A 222 -3.06 2.28 0.98
C GLU A 222 -3.47 3.21 2.12
N GLU A 223 -2.46 3.76 2.82
CA GLU A 223 -2.68 4.84 3.77
C GLU A 223 -3.06 6.12 3.01
N VAL A 224 -4.07 6.84 3.48
CA VAL A 224 -4.57 8.06 2.85
C VAL A 224 -4.76 9.18 3.86
N LEU A 225 -4.75 10.40 3.33
CA LEU A 225 -5.03 11.65 4.01
C LEU A 225 -6.47 12.05 3.69
N ILE A 226 -7.33 12.12 4.70
CA ILE A 226 -8.71 12.58 4.52
C ILE A 226 -8.71 14.10 4.66
N ILE A 227 -9.20 14.80 3.64
CA ILE A 227 -9.27 16.27 3.60
C ILE A 227 -10.72 16.74 3.46
N ASP A 228 -10.97 17.99 3.85
CA ASP A 228 -12.18 18.73 3.46
C ASP A 228 -11.97 19.47 2.12
N PRO A 229 -12.97 20.21 1.58
CA PRO A 229 -12.87 20.90 0.31
C PRO A 229 -11.74 21.94 0.20
N ASP A 230 -11.26 22.47 1.33
CA ASP A 230 -10.18 23.46 1.38
C ASP A 230 -8.77 22.84 1.48
N ASP A 231 -8.63 21.52 1.22
CA ASP A 231 -7.42 20.73 1.48
C ASP A 231 -6.96 20.80 2.94
N THR A 232 -7.86 21.05 3.89
CA THR A 232 -7.54 20.94 5.32
C THR A 232 -7.60 19.47 5.73
N LEU A 233 -6.51 18.98 6.32
CA LEU A 233 -6.42 17.60 6.79
C LEU A 233 -7.34 17.37 8.00
N ILE A 234 -8.31 16.47 7.86
CA ILE A 234 -9.30 16.14 8.90
C ILE A 234 -9.11 14.74 9.50
N GLY A 235 -8.42 13.84 8.79
CA GLY A 235 -8.11 12.50 9.29
C GLY A 235 -7.06 11.78 8.46
N THR A 236 -6.69 10.58 8.90
CA THR A 236 -5.92 9.62 8.10
C THR A 236 -6.45 8.22 8.35
N GLY A 237 -6.39 7.39 7.31
CA GLY A 237 -6.94 6.05 7.36
C GLY A 237 -6.44 5.17 6.23
N THR A 238 -7.16 4.09 6.00
CA THR A 238 -6.86 3.14 4.93
C THR A 238 -7.94 3.25 3.85
N LEU A 239 -7.53 3.43 2.60
CA LEU A 239 -8.43 3.37 1.46
C LEU A 239 -8.98 1.96 1.30
N MET A 240 -10.29 1.82 1.14
CA MET A 240 -10.94 0.50 1.05
C MET A 240 -11.31 0.12 -0.39
N LEU A 241 -11.46 1.12 -1.26
CA LEU A 241 -11.85 0.97 -2.66
C LEU A 241 -10.81 1.62 -3.57
N SER A 242 -10.53 1.03 -4.72
CA SER A 242 -9.70 1.67 -5.74
C SER A 242 -10.34 2.96 -6.26
N PRO A 243 -9.56 3.90 -6.83
CA PRO A 243 -10.12 5.08 -7.49
C PRO A 243 -11.22 4.77 -8.51
N ALA A 244 -11.06 3.71 -9.31
CA ALA A 244 -12.06 3.28 -10.30
C ALA A 244 -13.36 2.77 -9.65
N GLU A 245 -13.29 2.19 -8.45
CA GLU A 245 -14.48 1.80 -7.69
C GLU A 245 -15.12 3.02 -7.03
N LEU A 246 -14.34 3.97 -6.52
CA LEU A 246 -14.87 5.21 -5.94
C LEU A 246 -15.70 6.04 -6.92
N GLU A 247 -15.37 6.00 -8.22
CA GLU A 247 -16.15 6.67 -9.27
C GLU A 247 -17.59 6.15 -9.37
N CYS A 248 -17.84 4.90 -8.98
CA CYS A 248 -19.11 4.20 -9.24
C CYS A 248 -19.88 3.82 -7.97
N PHE A 249 -19.24 3.81 -6.80
CA PHE A 249 -19.82 3.25 -5.58
C PHE A 249 -20.56 4.30 -4.74
N GLU A 250 -21.88 4.13 -4.60
CA GLU A 250 -22.72 4.96 -3.71
C GLU A 250 -22.89 4.37 -2.29
N ARG A 251 -22.34 3.19 -2.03
CA ARG A 251 -22.46 2.49 -0.75
C ARG A 251 -21.13 1.90 -0.31
N GLY A 252 -21.03 1.61 0.98
CA GLY A 252 -19.83 1.07 1.60
C GLY A 252 -18.89 2.16 2.13
N VAL A 253 -17.76 1.70 2.67
CA VAL A 253 -16.72 2.57 3.23
C VAL A 253 -15.70 2.86 2.13
N ALA A 254 -15.44 4.13 1.85
CA ALA A 254 -14.33 4.56 1.00
C ALA A 254 -13.01 4.57 1.77
N VAL A 255 -13.00 5.18 2.96
CA VAL A 255 -11.82 5.24 3.82
C VAL A 255 -12.19 4.79 5.23
N LYS A 256 -11.51 3.74 5.70
CA LYS A 256 -11.57 3.32 7.09
C LYS A 256 -10.69 4.25 7.92
N ASN A 257 -11.30 5.12 8.70
CA ASN A 257 -10.63 6.16 9.45
C ASN A 257 -9.86 5.54 10.63
N ARG A 258 -8.59 5.92 10.77
CA ARG A 258 -7.72 5.42 11.85
C ARG A 258 -7.59 6.44 12.97
N THR A 259 -7.39 7.70 12.61
CA THR A 259 -7.22 8.76 13.59
C THR A 259 -7.66 10.09 13.00
N THR A 260 -8.25 10.91 13.85
CA THR A 260 -8.69 12.25 13.50
C THR A 260 -7.56 13.25 13.65
N ILE A 261 -7.69 14.35 12.94
CA ILE A 261 -6.84 15.51 13.17
C ILE A 261 -7.54 16.43 14.17
N ASN A 262 -7.11 16.38 15.43
CA ASN A 262 -7.45 17.41 16.39
C ASN A 262 -6.70 18.68 15.97
N LEU A 263 -7.45 19.73 15.64
CA LEU A 263 -6.92 21.08 15.47
C LEU A 263 -6.45 21.60 16.81
#